data_AF-A0A2J8VYZ7-F1
#
_entry.id   AF-A0A2J8VYZ7-F1
#
_cell.length_a   1.000
_cell.length_b   1.000
_cell.length_c   1.000
_cell.angle_alpha   90.00
_cell.angle_beta   90.00
_cell.angle_gamma   90.00
#
_symmetry.space_group_name_H-M   'P 1'
#
loop_
_entity.id
_entity.type
_entity.pdbx_description
1 polymer ?
#
loop_
_entity_poly.entity_id
_entity_poly.type
_entity_poly.pdbx_seq_one_letter_code
_entity_poly.pdbx_strand_id
1 'polypeptide(L)'
;LSANLLGDSGLRCLLECLPQVPISGLLDLSHNSVSQESALYLVETLPSCPRVREASVNLGSEQSFRIHFSREDQAGKTLRLSECSFRPEHVSRLATGLSQSLQLTELTLTQCCLGWKQLAILLSLVGRPAGLFSLRLHKAHRETVFPQARGLCFGI
;
A
#
# COMPACT_ATOMS: atom_id res chain seq x y z
N LEU A 1 3.31 -18.11 -3.97
CA LEU A 1 2.02 -18.18 -4.69
C LEU A 1 1.93 -17.08 -5.76
N SER A 2 3.07 -16.67 -6.33
CA SER A 2 3.14 -15.64 -7.36
C SER A 2 2.70 -16.18 -8.73
N ALA A 3 2.30 -15.28 -9.64
CA ALA A 3 1.90 -15.61 -11.02
C ALA A 3 0.70 -16.58 -11.10
N ASN A 4 -0.30 -16.37 -10.24
CA ASN A 4 -1.59 -17.06 -10.34
C ASN A 4 -2.68 -16.05 -10.73
N LEU A 5 -3.93 -16.51 -10.85
CA LEU A 5 -5.09 -15.66 -11.15
C LEU A 5 -6.04 -15.60 -9.95
N LEU A 6 -5.48 -15.42 -8.74
CA LEU A 6 -6.29 -15.33 -7.52
C LEU A 6 -7.31 -14.17 -7.60
N GLY A 7 -6.89 -13.04 -8.17
CA GLY A 7 -7.65 -11.80 -8.15
C GLY A 7 -7.96 -11.32 -6.72
N ASP A 8 -8.79 -10.30 -6.61
CA ASP A 8 -9.13 -9.71 -5.31
C ASP A 8 -9.91 -10.68 -4.40
N SER A 9 -10.80 -11.49 -4.95
CA SER A 9 -11.59 -12.44 -4.17
C SER A 9 -10.74 -13.58 -3.62
N GLY A 10 -9.87 -14.18 -4.43
CA GLY A 10 -8.98 -15.25 -3.97
C GLY A 10 -7.98 -14.74 -2.95
N LEU A 11 -7.45 -13.53 -3.16
CA LEU A 11 -6.55 -12.89 -2.20
C LEU A 11 -7.25 -12.59 -0.88
N ARG A 12 -8.49 -12.06 -0.92
CA ARG A 12 -9.28 -11.84 0.28
C ARG A 12 -9.44 -13.11 1.11
N CYS A 13 -9.87 -14.21 0.50
CA CYS A 13 -10.03 -15.48 1.22
C CYS A 13 -8.70 -15.95 1.84
N LEU A 14 -7.59 -15.78 1.13
CA LEU A 14 -6.27 -16.11 1.67
C LEU A 14 -5.93 -15.24 2.89
N LEU A 15 -6.14 -13.92 2.79
CA LEU A 15 -5.87 -12.98 3.88
C LEU A 15 -6.71 -13.28 5.13
N GLU A 16 -7.99 -13.63 4.96
CA GLU A 16 -8.89 -14.01 6.06
C GLU A 16 -8.38 -15.25 6.83
N CYS A 17 -7.63 -16.14 6.16
CA CYS A 17 -7.00 -17.29 6.80
C CYS A 17 -5.65 -16.99 7.47
N LEU A 18 -4.92 -15.95 7.03
CA LEU A 18 -3.55 -15.66 7.50
C LEU A 18 -3.38 -15.59 9.04
N PRO A 19 -4.31 -15.00 9.83
CA PRO A 19 -4.19 -14.98 11.29
C PRO A 19 -4.03 -16.36 11.93
N GLN A 20 -4.58 -17.40 11.30
CA GLN A 20 -4.67 -18.76 11.85
C GLN A 20 -3.51 -19.65 11.39
N VAL A 21 -2.76 -19.24 10.37
CA VAL A 21 -1.71 -20.07 9.77
C VAL A 21 -0.35 -19.70 10.38
N PRO A 22 0.43 -20.67 10.91
CA PRO A 22 1.75 -20.41 11.44
C PRO A 22 2.78 -20.26 10.30
N ILE A 23 2.68 -19.17 9.56
CA ILE A 23 3.62 -18.81 8.49
C ILE A 23 4.82 -18.11 9.11
N SER A 24 6.02 -18.46 8.64
CA SER A 24 7.26 -17.71 8.91
C SER A 24 7.98 -17.44 7.59
N GLY A 25 8.59 -16.27 7.43
CA GLY A 25 9.29 -15.89 6.21
C GLY A 25 8.42 -15.10 5.22
N LEU A 26 8.78 -15.15 3.93
CA LEU A 26 8.14 -14.37 2.88
C LEU A 26 6.97 -15.15 2.25
N LEU A 27 5.80 -14.54 2.23
CA LEU A 27 4.69 -14.91 1.37
C LEU A 27 4.67 -13.98 0.14
N ASP A 28 5.02 -14.53 -1.02
CA ASP A 28 4.95 -13.82 -2.29
C ASP A 28 3.65 -14.16 -3.05
N LEU A 29 2.83 -13.12 -3.26
CA LEU A 29 1.56 -13.08 -3.99
C LEU A 29 1.63 -12.16 -5.22
N SER A 30 2.84 -11.84 -5.70
CA SER A 30 3.05 -10.97 -6.86
C SER A 30 2.42 -11.55 -8.13
N HIS A 31 2.06 -10.67 -9.07
CA HIS A 31 1.41 -11.06 -10.33
C HIS A 31 0.17 -11.95 -10.13
N ASN A 32 -0.76 -11.53 -9.26
CA ASN A 32 -2.02 -12.25 -9.00
C ASN A 32 -3.26 -11.55 -9.58
N SER A 33 -3.06 -10.60 -10.50
CA SER A 33 -4.10 -9.75 -11.06
C SER A 33 -4.90 -9.03 -9.97
N VAL A 34 -4.18 -8.52 -8.97
CA VAL A 34 -4.75 -7.86 -7.78
C VAL A 34 -4.93 -6.37 -8.02
N SER A 35 -5.89 -5.74 -7.34
CA SER A 35 -6.20 -4.32 -7.46
C SER A 35 -6.08 -3.58 -6.12
N GLN A 36 -6.54 -2.34 -6.08
CA GLN A 36 -6.64 -1.55 -4.85
C GLN A 36 -7.46 -2.26 -3.77
N GLU A 37 -8.45 -3.07 -4.16
CA GLU A 37 -9.26 -3.85 -3.23
C GLU A 37 -8.41 -4.83 -2.43
N SER A 38 -7.50 -5.56 -3.09
CA SER A 38 -6.53 -6.42 -2.40
C SER A 38 -5.65 -5.68 -1.40
N ALA A 39 -5.22 -4.46 -1.74
CA ALA A 39 -4.44 -3.62 -0.83
C ALA A 39 -5.28 -3.17 0.39
N LEU A 40 -6.57 -2.88 0.21
CA LEU A 40 -7.48 -2.54 1.29
C LEU A 40 -7.72 -3.75 2.21
N TYR A 41 -7.98 -4.93 1.64
CA TYR A 41 -8.13 -6.17 2.43
C TYR A 41 -6.90 -6.48 3.27
N LEU A 42 -5.69 -6.23 2.73
CA LEU A 42 -4.46 -6.37 3.50
C LEU A 42 -4.47 -5.45 4.73
N VAL A 43 -4.77 -4.16 4.54
CA VAL A 43 -4.80 -3.19 5.63
C VAL A 43 -5.83 -3.60 6.69
N GLU A 44 -7.01 -4.06 6.28
CA GLU A 44 -8.07 -4.55 7.16
C GLU A 44 -7.66 -5.83 7.92
N THR A 45 -6.75 -6.64 7.37
CA THR A 45 -6.27 -7.89 7.98
C THR A 45 -5.09 -7.68 8.95
N LEU A 46 -4.29 -6.63 8.76
CA LEU A 46 -3.10 -6.35 9.59
C LEU A 46 -3.34 -6.36 11.11
N PRO A 47 -4.46 -5.83 11.67
CA PRO A 47 -4.74 -5.89 13.11
C PRO A 47 -4.78 -7.33 13.63
N SER A 48 -5.26 -8.28 12.83
CA SER A 48 -5.45 -9.68 13.21
C SER A 48 -4.22 -10.56 12.96
N CYS A 49 -3.16 -10.05 12.32
CA CYS A 49 -1.96 -10.81 12.02
C CYS A 49 -0.73 -10.33 12.81
N PRO A 50 -0.55 -10.74 14.09
CA PRO A 50 0.51 -10.19 14.95
C PRO A 50 1.94 -10.52 14.50
N ARG A 51 2.11 -11.59 13.72
CA ARG A 51 3.42 -12.04 13.19
C ARG A 51 3.87 -11.32 11.93
N VAL A 52 2.99 -10.55 11.28
CA VAL A 52 3.38 -9.74 10.11
C VAL A 52 4.34 -8.67 10.58
N ARG A 53 5.52 -8.63 9.96
CA ARG A 53 6.55 -7.61 10.20
C ARG A 53 6.50 -6.52 9.15
N GLU A 54 6.38 -6.92 7.89
CA GLU A 54 6.36 -5.99 6.76
C GLU A 54 5.40 -6.48 5.70
N ALA A 55 4.66 -5.57 5.08
CA ALA A 55 3.89 -5.87 3.89
C ALA A 55 4.14 -4.79 2.83
N SER A 56 4.34 -5.22 1.59
CA SER A 56 4.61 -4.34 0.46
C SER A 56 3.70 -4.69 -0.71
N VAL A 57 3.02 -3.69 -1.24
CA VAL A 57 2.15 -3.81 -2.42
C VAL A 57 2.58 -2.78 -3.46
N ASN A 58 2.88 -3.24 -4.67
CA ASN A 58 3.00 -2.41 -5.87
C ASN A 58 1.93 -2.84 -6.88
N LEU A 59 1.10 -1.92 -7.35
CA LEU A 59 0.07 -2.17 -8.38
C LEU A 59 0.43 -1.60 -9.76
N GLY A 60 1.67 -1.15 -9.95
CA GLY A 60 2.23 -0.72 -11.23
C GLY A 60 2.50 -1.87 -12.20
N SER A 61 3.33 -1.61 -13.22
CA SER A 61 3.66 -2.61 -14.25
C SER A 61 4.34 -3.85 -13.69
N GLU A 62 5.20 -3.67 -12.68
CA GLU A 62 5.85 -4.74 -11.93
C GLU A 62 5.04 -5.10 -10.67
N GLN A 63 3.78 -5.54 -10.88
CA GLN A 63 2.86 -5.82 -9.78
C GLN A 63 3.46 -6.79 -8.77
N SER A 64 3.66 -6.31 -7.55
CA SER A 64 4.18 -7.12 -6.44
C SER A 64 3.28 -7.05 -5.22
N PHE A 65 3.17 -8.17 -4.52
CA PHE A 65 2.38 -8.26 -3.31
C PHE A 65 3.08 -9.23 -2.37
N ARG A 66 3.76 -8.71 -1.36
CA ARG A 66 4.65 -9.49 -0.48
C ARG A 66 4.32 -9.21 0.97
N ILE A 67 4.25 -10.26 1.77
CA ILE A 67 4.05 -10.17 3.21
C ILE A 67 5.17 -10.95 3.89
N HIS A 68 5.92 -10.29 4.75
CA HIS A 68 6.97 -10.88 5.57
C HIS A 68 6.43 -11.16 6.96
N PHE A 69 6.50 -12.43 7.35
CA PHE A 69 6.16 -12.92 8.67
C PHE A 69 7.42 -13.22 9.46
N SER A 70 7.32 -12.94 10.75
CA SER A 70 8.30 -13.32 11.76
C SER A 70 7.81 -14.55 12.53
N ARG A 71 8.71 -15.17 13.30
CA ARG A 71 8.36 -16.34 14.11
C ARG A 71 7.53 -15.98 15.35
N GLU A 72 7.67 -14.74 15.82
CA GLU A 72 7.08 -14.21 17.05
C GLU A 72 6.31 -12.93 16.77
N ASP A 73 5.44 -12.53 17.69
CA ASP A 73 4.63 -11.34 17.53
C ASP A 73 5.50 -10.08 17.43
N GLN A 74 5.15 -9.18 16.51
CA GLN A 74 5.91 -7.96 16.28
C GLN A 74 5.31 -6.79 17.02
N ALA A 75 6.18 -6.05 17.73
CA ALA A 75 5.81 -4.78 18.35
C ALA A 75 5.52 -3.68 17.32
N GLY A 76 6.07 -3.81 16.10
CA GLY A 76 5.94 -2.84 15.02
C GLY A 76 5.81 -3.50 13.65
N LYS A 77 5.01 -2.89 12.77
CA LYS A 77 4.80 -3.31 11.39
C LYS A 77 5.07 -2.16 10.44
N THR A 78 5.59 -2.50 9.27
CA THR A 78 5.76 -1.55 8.17
C THR A 78 4.85 -1.94 7.01
N LEU A 79 4.09 -0.97 6.49
CA LEU A 79 3.28 -1.12 5.29
C LEU A 79 3.81 -0.19 4.20
N ARG A 80 4.05 -0.74 3.02
CA ARG A 80 4.49 0.01 1.84
C ARG A 80 3.47 -0.17 0.72
N LEU A 81 2.85 0.92 0.28
CA LEU A 81 1.90 0.93 -0.83
C LEU A 81 2.48 1.79 -1.94
N SER A 82 2.66 1.20 -3.11
CA SER A 82 3.25 1.84 -4.29
C SER A 82 2.32 1.74 -5.48
N GLU A 83 2.12 2.84 -6.18
CA GLU A 83 1.33 2.93 -7.42
C GLU A 83 -0.13 2.46 -7.24
N CYS A 84 -0.64 2.43 -5.99
CA CYS A 84 -1.98 1.94 -5.68
C CYS A 84 -3.12 2.90 -6.06
N SER A 85 -2.84 3.97 -6.83
CA SER A 85 -3.80 4.93 -7.41
C SER A 85 -5.18 4.97 -6.71
N PHE A 86 -5.19 5.37 -5.43
CA PHE A 86 -6.39 5.28 -4.60
C PHE A 86 -7.41 6.34 -4.99
N ARG A 87 -8.67 5.93 -5.10
CA ARG A 87 -9.80 6.84 -5.30
C ARG A 87 -10.28 7.39 -3.97
N PRO A 88 -11.04 8.51 -3.97
CA PRO A 88 -11.62 9.06 -2.74
C PRO A 88 -12.41 8.04 -1.91
N GLU A 89 -13.14 7.13 -2.56
CA GLU A 89 -13.89 6.05 -1.90
C GLU A 89 -12.99 5.08 -1.10
N HIS A 90 -11.76 4.85 -1.54
CA HIS A 90 -10.81 3.94 -0.87
C HIS A 90 -10.17 4.57 0.37
N VAL A 91 -10.09 5.90 0.44
CA VAL A 91 -9.37 6.62 1.51
C VAL A 91 -10.00 6.37 2.87
N SER A 92 -11.33 6.32 2.95
CA SER A 92 -12.04 6.07 4.21
C SER A 92 -11.74 4.68 4.73
N ARG A 93 -11.84 3.65 3.87
CA ARG A 93 -11.52 2.26 4.23
C ARG A 93 -10.06 2.10 4.64
N LEU A 94 -9.15 2.72 3.88
CA LEU A 94 -7.73 2.74 4.22
C LEU A 94 -7.52 3.35 5.61
N ALA A 95 -8.14 4.49 5.90
CA ALA A 95 -8.01 5.14 7.20
C ALA A 95 -8.55 4.28 8.34
N THR A 96 -9.70 3.62 8.14
CA THR A 96 -10.30 2.72 9.15
C THR A 96 -9.40 1.52 9.44
N GLY A 97 -8.88 0.84 8.42
CA GLY A 97 -7.96 -0.28 8.67
C GLY A 97 -6.66 0.16 9.34
N LEU A 98 -6.13 1.33 8.94
CA LEU A 98 -4.95 1.93 9.57
C LEU A 98 -5.22 2.34 11.03
N SER A 99 -6.40 2.85 11.37
CA SER A 99 -6.71 3.23 12.76
C SER A 99 -6.80 2.00 13.67
N GLN A 100 -7.29 0.87 13.16
CA GLN A 100 -7.43 -0.38 13.89
C GLN A 100 -6.08 -1.13 14.10
N SER A 101 -5.10 -0.97 13.20
CA SER A 101 -3.85 -1.73 13.26
C SER A 101 -2.80 -1.11 14.19
N LEU A 102 -2.98 -1.12 15.52
CA LEU A 102 -2.12 -0.38 16.48
C LEU A 102 -0.62 -0.71 16.37
N GLN A 103 -0.26 -1.93 15.96
CA GLN A 103 1.12 -2.35 15.73
C GLN A 103 1.75 -1.74 14.46
N LEU A 104 0.98 -1.10 13.57
CA LEU A 104 1.53 -0.44 12.39
C LEU A 104 2.25 0.85 12.79
N THR A 105 3.58 0.85 12.69
CA THR A 105 4.42 1.98 13.09
C THR A 105 4.87 2.82 11.91
N GLU A 106 4.88 2.26 10.70
CA GLU A 106 5.30 2.96 9.50
C GLU A 106 4.39 2.65 8.31
N LEU A 107 3.92 3.70 7.65
CA LEU A 107 3.23 3.64 6.35
C LEU A 107 4.02 4.45 5.33
N THR A 108 4.42 3.81 4.24
CA THR A 108 4.97 4.50 3.06
C THR A 108 3.96 4.46 1.93
N LEU A 109 3.60 5.63 1.39
CA LEU A 109 2.76 5.78 0.20
C LEU A 109 3.60 6.38 -0.92
N THR A 110 3.78 5.64 -2.00
CA THR A 110 4.58 6.05 -3.16
C THR A 110 3.68 6.07 -4.38
N GLN A 111 3.53 7.20 -5.06
CA GLN A 111 2.73 7.31 -6.29
C GLN A 111 1.27 6.81 -6.18
N CYS A 112 0.65 6.86 -4.98
CA CYS A 112 -0.73 6.37 -4.79
C CYS A 112 -1.83 7.37 -5.21
N CYS A 113 -1.49 8.44 -5.95
CA CYS A 113 -2.41 9.47 -6.44
C CYS A 113 -3.25 10.19 -5.36
N LEU A 114 -2.80 10.22 -4.11
CA LEU A 114 -3.48 10.91 -3.02
C LEU A 114 -3.15 12.40 -3.01
N GLY A 115 -4.14 13.23 -3.32
CA GLY A 115 -4.05 14.68 -3.18
C GLY A 115 -4.04 15.13 -1.71
N TRP A 116 -3.73 16.40 -1.48
CA TRP A 116 -3.65 16.96 -0.12
C TRP A 116 -4.96 16.83 0.67
N LYS A 117 -6.12 17.01 0.02
CA LYS A 117 -7.43 16.83 0.67
C LYS A 117 -7.63 15.39 1.15
N GLN A 118 -7.29 14.41 0.31
CA GLN A 118 -7.38 13.00 0.67
C GLN A 118 -6.41 12.63 1.79
N LEU A 119 -5.18 13.15 1.76
CA LEU A 119 -4.21 12.94 2.84
C LEU A 119 -4.66 13.55 4.17
N ALA A 120 -5.27 14.74 4.14
CA ALA A 120 -5.83 15.36 5.34
C ALA A 120 -6.94 14.50 5.93
N ILE A 121 -7.85 13.98 5.09
CA ILE A 121 -8.93 13.07 5.52
C ILE A 121 -8.34 11.77 6.08
N LEU A 122 -7.36 11.17 5.40
CA LEU A 122 -6.68 9.96 5.86
C LEU A 122 -6.12 10.18 7.27
N LEU A 123 -5.36 11.26 7.48
CA LEU A 123 -4.73 11.57 8.75
C LEU A 123 -5.76 11.88 9.85
N SER A 124 -6.82 12.63 9.55
CA SER A 124 -7.86 12.94 10.53
C SER A 124 -8.62 11.70 10.99
N LEU A 125 -8.81 10.72 10.10
CA LEU A 125 -9.51 9.47 10.39
C LEU A 125 -8.61 8.43 11.07
N VAL A 126 -7.30 8.43 10.77
CA VAL A 126 -6.33 7.57 11.45
C VAL A 126 -6.18 7.97 12.92
N GLY A 127 -6.21 9.27 13.23
CA GLY A 127 -6.35 9.79 14.60
C GLY A 127 -5.24 9.39 15.58
N ARG A 128 -4.03 9.07 15.10
CA ARG A 128 -2.92 8.57 15.93
C ARG A 128 -2.10 9.69 16.56
N PRO A 129 -1.62 9.51 17.81
CA PRO A 129 -0.71 10.47 18.42
C PRO A 129 0.60 10.56 17.64
N ALA A 130 1.21 11.75 17.63
CA ALA A 130 2.52 11.96 17.03
C ALA A 130 3.58 11.05 17.70
N GLY A 131 4.44 10.42 16.91
CA GLY A 131 5.52 9.54 17.37
C GLY A 131 5.19 8.04 17.42
N LEU A 132 3.91 7.65 17.32
CA LEU A 132 3.49 6.24 17.24
C LEU A 132 3.34 5.72 15.80
N PHE A 133 3.26 6.64 14.84
CA PHE A 133 3.01 6.32 13.44
C PHE A 133 3.79 7.28 12.53
N SER A 134 4.62 6.73 11.65
CA SER A 134 5.35 7.45 10.64
C SER A 134 4.66 7.31 9.28
N LEU A 135 4.32 8.43 8.65
CA LEU A 135 3.80 8.47 7.28
C LEU A 135 4.87 9.06 6.35
N ARG A 136 5.34 8.28 5.37
CA ARG A 136 6.23 8.76 4.31
C ARG A 136 5.50 8.83 2.99
N LEU A 137 5.63 9.96 2.30
CA LEU A 137 5.00 10.19 1.01
C LEU A 137 6.08 10.42 -0.05
N HIS A 138 6.06 9.62 -1.12
CA HIS A 138 6.88 9.83 -2.30
C HIS A 138 5.98 10.12 -3.50
N LYS A 139 6.13 11.31 -4.08
CA LYS A 139 5.50 11.65 -5.36
C LYS A 139 6.50 11.31 -6.47
N ALA A 140 6.03 10.81 -7.61
CA ALA A 140 6.87 10.78 -8.80
C ALA A 140 7.28 12.21 -9.12
N HIS A 141 8.58 12.44 -9.28
CA HIS A 141 9.06 13.62 -10.00
C HIS A 141 8.39 13.57 -11.37
N ARG A 142 7.42 14.46 -11.62
CA ARG A 142 7.02 14.77 -12.99
C ARG A 142 8.23 15.46 -13.60
N GLU A 143 9.06 14.74 -14.33
CA GLU A 143 9.79 15.36 -15.43
C GLU A 143 8.73 15.87 -16.41
N THR A 144 8.29 17.10 -16.22
CA THR A 144 7.67 17.89 -17.28
C THR A 144 8.73 18.08 -18.36
N VAL A 145 8.81 17.14 -19.30
CA VAL A 145 9.43 17.38 -20.59
C VAL A 145 8.52 18.37 -21.31
N PHE A 146 8.84 19.66 -21.22
CA PHE A 146 8.26 20.65 -22.11
C PHE A 146 8.63 20.25 -23.55
N PRO A 147 7.68 20.19 -24.51
CA PRO A 147 8.07 20.10 -25.90
C PRO A 147 8.88 21.35 -26.22
N GLN A 148 10.15 21.17 -26.58
CA GLN A 148 10.98 22.25 -27.12
C GLN A 148 10.22 22.87 -28.30
N ALA A 149 9.74 24.10 -28.11
CA ALA A 149 9.31 24.93 -29.21
C ALA A 149 10.53 25.09 -30.13
N ARG A 150 10.51 24.40 -31.27
CA ARG A 150 11.42 24.64 -32.37
C ARG A 150 11.23 26.10 -32.78
N GLY A 151 12.21 26.93 -32.46
CA GLY A 151 12.35 28.26 -33.02
C GLY A 151 12.43 28.13 -34.54
N LEU A 152 11.37 28.58 -35.22
CA LEU A 152 11.41 28.91 -36.63
C LEU A 152 12.16 30.23 -36.78
N CYS A 153 13.47 30.15 -36.99
CA CYS A 153 14.20 31.21 -37.67
C CYS A 153 14.24 30.84 -39.16
N PHE A 154 13.35 31.45 -39.95
CA PHE A 154 13.64 31.66 -41.37
C PHE A 154 14.05 33.13 -41.52
N GLY A 155 15.34 33.34 -41.72
CA GLY A 155 15.87 34.58 -42.27
C GLY A 155 16.09 34.42 -43.77
N ILE A 156 15.65 35.40 -44.54
CA ILE A 156 16.43 36.11 -45.57
C ILE A 156 15.95 37.56 -45.55
#